data_AF-A0AAU9XIX8-F1
#
_entry.id   AF-A0AAU9XIX8-F1
#
_cell.length_a   1.000
_cell.length_b   1.000
_cell.length_c   1.000
_cell.angle_alpha   90.00
_cell.angle_beta   90.00
_cell.angle_gamma   90.00
#
_symmetry.space_group_name_H-M   'P 1'
#
loop_
_entity.id
_entity.type
_entity.pdbx_description
1 polymer ?
#
loop_
_entity_poly.entity_id
_entity_poly.type
_entity_poly.pdbx_seq_one_letter_code
_entity_poly.pdbx_strand_id
1 'polypeptide(L)'
;MHSQNTKEGRVGSAGRQGRATFSVKFLTSMKGLLFTYLTWDIVEEAAQLSKVFQANFTTVTRVIVAVNNFKLRLLAMKKKNGQRLHHFLQQMEGNDSFSEITIVNGGNDVKEFEAKKQAVLDDILENVEERFGYLENDPVLKAAAVLDPDVWPKDQIELSTYGDAEIELLANYYEDHLLRAG
;
A
#
# COMPACT_ATOMS: atom_id res chain seq x y z
N MET A 1 10.19 5.48 -28.64
CA MET A 1 11.26 5.61 -29.66
C MET A 1 12.48 6.48 -29.26
N HIS A 2 12.55 7.10 -28.07
CA HIS A 2 13.66 8.03 -27.77
C HIS A 2 14.94 7.39 -27.17
N SER A 3 14.86 6.15 -26.64
CA SER A 3 16.02 5.46 -26.03
C SER A 3 16.86 4.61 -26.99
N GLN A 4 16.38 4.35 -28.22
CA GLN A 4 17.16 3.61 -29.22
C GLN A 4 18.12 4.50 -30.01
N ASN A 5 17.81 5.81 -30.13
CA ASN A 5 18.63 6.77 -30.88
C ASN A 5 19.83 7.33 -30.10
N THR A 6 20.00 6.94 -28.83
CA THR A 6 21.13 7.42 -28.01
C THR A 6 22.43 6.67 -28.27
N LYS A 7 22.44 5.70 -29.19
CA LYS A 7 23.65 4.93 -29.53
C LYS A 7 24.67 5.70 -30.38
N GLU A 8 24.28 6.78 -31.06
CA GLU A 8 25.15 7.43 -32.06
C GLU A 8 25.81 8.76 -31.63
N GLY A 9 25.61 9.28 -30.42
CA GLY A 9 26.22 10.57 -30.11
C GLY A 9 26.07 11.11 -28.71
N ARG A 10 26.73 10.47 -27.73
CA ARG A 10 27.33 11.11 -26.53
C ARG A 10 27.86 10.03 -25.60
N VAL A 11 29.17 10.04 -25.38
CA VAL A 11 29.82 9.20 -24.36
C VAL A 11 29.41 9.75 -22.99
N GLY A 12 28.28 9.30 -22.47
CA GLY A 12 27.96 9.43 -21.04
C GLY A 12 28.99 8.64 -20.23
N SER A 13 29.25 9.06 -18.99
CA SER A 13 30.17 8.32 -18.10
C SER A 13 29.77 6.84 -18.01
N ALA A 14 30.76 5.95 -17.84
CA ALA A 14 30.53 4.50 -17.78
C ALA A 14 29.42 4.11 -16.78
N GLY A 15 29.31 4.83 -15.66
CA GLY A 15 28.24 4.65 -14.67
C GLY A 15 26.84 5.01 -15.18
N ARG A 16 26.68 6.06 -16.01
CA ARG A 16 25.40 6.41 -16.64
C ARG A 16 24.99 5.39 -17.71
N GLN A 17 25.94 4.94 -18.52
CA GLN A 17 25.69 3.91 -19.54
C GLN A 17 25.32 2.57 -18.91
N GLY A 18 25.96 2.18 -17.80
CA GLY A 18 25.63 0.97 -17.04
C GLY A 18 24.20 1.01 -16.50
N ARG A 19 23.78 2.12 -15.88
CA ARG A 19 22.41 2.29 -15.39
C ARG A 19 21.36 2.23 -16.50
N ALA A 20 21.60 2.94 -17.60
CA ALA A 20 20.69 2.92 -18.76
C ALA A 20 20.54 1.50 -19.33
N THR A 21 21.65 0.77 -19.46
CA THR A 21 21.65 -0.63 -19.93
C THR A 21 20.86 -1.53 -18.98
N PHE A 22 21.03 -1.38 -17.66
CA PHE A 22 20.26 -2.13 -16.68
C PHE A 22 18.76 -1.80 -16.78
N SER A 23 18.38 -0.52 -16.83
CA SER A 23 16.98 -0.11 -16.95
C SER A 23 16.32 -0.70 -18.19
N VAL A 24 17.00 -0.68 -19.34
CA VAL A 24 16.49 -1.30 -20.57
C VAL A 24 16.30 -2.80 -20.35
N LYS A 25 17.31 -3.53 -19.87
CA LYS A 25 17.20 -4.97 -19.61
C LYS A 25 16.04 -5.31 -18.66
N PHE A 26 15.87 -4.53 -17.60
CA PHE A 26 14.80 -4.71 -16.63
C PHE A 26 13.42 -4.48 -17.27
N LEU A 27 13.24 -3.35 -17.96
CA LEU A 27 11.98 -2.95 -18.58
C LEU A 27 11.60 -3.81 -19.79
N THR A 28 12.55 -4.53 -20.39
CA THR A 28 12.28 -5.50 -21.48
C THR A 28 12.30 -6.95 -21.01
N SER A 29 12.38 -7.22 -19.70
CA SER A 29 12.30 -8.57 -19.16
C SER A 29 10.91 -8.87 -18.61
N MET A 30 10.42 -10.09 -18.84
CA MET A 30 9.13 -10.54 -18.30
C MET A 30 9.11 -10.38 -16.78
N LYS A 31 10.14 -10.88 -16.10
CA LYS A 31 10.29 -10.76 -14.64
C LYS A 31 10.25 -9.31 -14.15
N GLY A 32 10.97 -8.39 -14.79
CA GLY A 32 11.00 -6.98 -14.40
C GLY A 32 9.65 -6.28 -14.57
N LEU A 33 8.94 -6.58 -15.66
CA LEU A 33 7.60 -6.07 -15.90
C LEU A 33 6.58 -6.61 -14.88
N LEU A 34 6.62 -7.90 -14.56
CA LEU A 34 5.73 -8.50 -13.54
C LEU A 34 5.88 -7.78 -12.19
N PHE A 35 7.11 -7.51 -11.73
CA PHE A 35 7.35 -6.76 -10.50
C PHE A 35 6.95 -5.30 -10.60
N THR A 36 7.11 -4.68 -11.77
CA THR A 36 6.68 -3.28 -11.99
C THR A 36 5.17 -3.16 -11.84
N TYR A 37 4.39 -4.05 -12.44
CA TYR A 37 2.93 -4.03 -12.33
C TYR A 37 2.43 -4.44 -10.94
N LEU A 38 3.08 -5.42 -10.28
CA LEU A 38 2.81 -5.73 -8.87
C LEU A 38 3.04 -4.49 -7.97
N THR A 39 4.18 -3.81 -8.17
CA THR A 39 4.52 -2.61 -7.38
C THR A 39 3.51 -1.49 -7.63
N TRP A 40 3.04 -1.34 -8.88
CA TRP A 40 2.00 -0.38 -9.20
C TRP A 40 0.71 -0.68 -8.41
N ASP A 41 0.21 -1.91 -8.47
CA ASP A 41 -0.99 -2.31 -7.71
C ASP A 41 -0.84 -1.98 -6.20
N ILE A 42 0.31 -2.30 -5.61
CA ILE A 42 0.60 -2.02 -4.19
C ILE A 42 0.62 -0.52 -3.89
N VAL A 43 1.31 0.26 -4.73
CA VAL A 43 1.44 1.72 -4.55
C VAL A 43 0.10 2.42 -4.74
N GLU A 44 -0.76 1.95 -5.63
CA GLU A 44 -2.11 2.48 -5.84
C GLU A 44 -2.97 2.32 -4.56
N GLU A 45 -2.91 1.16 -3.92
CA GLU A 45 -3.59 0.90 -2.63
C GLU A 45 -2.94 1.71 -1.48
N ALA A 46 -1.62 1.79 -1.42
CA ALA A 46 -0.91 2.59 -0.43
C ALA A 46 -1.21 4.09 -0.57
N ALA A 47 -1.43 4.57 -1.79
CA ALA A 47 -1.84 5.95 -2.04
C ALA A 47 -3.25 6.24 -1.49
N GLN A 48 -4.18 5.28 -1.55
CA GLN A 48 -5.50 5.46 -0.93
C GLN A 48 -5.39 5.55 0.59
N LEU A 49 -4.56 4.70 1.21
CA LEU A 49 -4.26 4.80 2.64
C LEU A 49 -3.67 6.17 2.99
N SER A 50 -2.67 6.62 2.22
CA SER A 50 -2.00 7.90 2.41
C SER A 50 -2.96 9.09 2.39
N LYS A 51 -3.96 9.10 1.49
CA LYS A 51 -4.98 10.15 1.44
C LYS A 51 -5.79 10.27 2.73
N VAL A 52 -6.04 9.16 3.44
CA VAL A 52 -6.77 9.19 4.72
C VAL A 52 -5.94 9.89 5.80
N PHE A 53 -4.63 9.63 5.84
CA PHE A 53 -3.70 10.31 6.76
C PHE A 53 -3.46 11.78 6.41
N GLN A 54 -3.63 12.16 5.15
CA GLN A 54 -3.45 13.54 4.68
C GLN A 54 -4.73 14.40 4.78
N ALA A 55 -5.86 13.82 5.22
CA ALA A 55 -7.09 14.57 5.36
C ALA A 55 -6.93 15.68 6.42
N ASN A 56 -7.47 16.88 6.14
CA ASN A 56 -7.46 18.00 7.09
C ASN A 56 -8.09 17.64 8.44
N PHE A 57 -9.09 16.74 8.40
CA PHE A 57 -9.74 16.17 9.57
C PHE A 57 -9.94 14.67 9.32
N THR A 58 -9.56 13.85 10.30
CA THR A 58 -9.75 12.40 10.29
C THR A 58 -10.03 11.91 11.71
N THR A 59 -10.69 10.77 11.84
CA THR A 59 -10.95 10.11 13.12
C THR A 59 -10.08 8.86 13.22
N VAL A 60 -9.77 8.43 14.45
CA VAL A 60 -9.01 7.20 14.70
C VAL A 60 -9.71 6.01 14.04
N THR A 61 -11.03 5.93 14.14
CA THR A 61 -11.86 4.91 13.49
C THR A 61 -11.64 4.85 11.98
N ARG A 62 -11.66 6.00 11.30
CA ARG A 62 -11.43 6.07 9.84
C ARG A 62 -10.02 5.62 9.46
N VAL A 63 -9.02 5.96 10.27
CA VAL A 63 -7.64 5.50 10.05
C VAL A 63 -7.54 3.99 10.22
N ILE A 64 -8.10 3.42 11.29
CA ILE A 64 -8.11 1.96 11.53
C ILE A 64 -8.77 1.22 10.36
N VAL A 65 -9.95 1.69 9.92
CA VAL A 65 -10.65 1.11 8.77
C VAL A 65 -9.79 1.17 7.51
N ALA A 66 -9.12 2.29 7.25
CA ALA A 66 -8.25 2.45 6.08
C ALA A 66 -7.04 1.48 6.11
N VAL A 67 -6.37 1.36 7.26
CA VAL A 67 -5.25 0.42 7.45
C VAL A 67 -5.72 -1.01 7.23
N ASN A 68 -6.87 -1.40 7.80
CA ASN A 68 -7.45 -2.73 7.62
C ASN A 68 -7.83 -3.03 6.18
N ASN A 69 -8.43 -2.07 5.48
CA ASN A 69 -8.71 -2.21 4.06
C ASN A 69 -7.43 -2.41 3.25
N PHE A 70 -6.36 -1.69 3.55
CA PHE A 70 -5.06 -1.88 2.91
C PHE A 70 -4.50 -3.30 3.16
N LYS A 71 -4.49 -3.77 4.42
CA LYS A 71 -4.09 -5.14 4.78
C LYS A 71 -4.89 -6.19 4.00
N LEU A 72 -6.22 -6.04 3.95
CA LEU A 72 -7.10 -6.96 3.21
C LEU A 72 -6.82 -6.97 1.70
N ARG A 73 -6.50 -5.82 1.10
CA ARG A 73 -6.12 -5.72 -0.32
C ARG A 73 -4.81 -6.44 -0.60
N LEU A 74 -3.80 -6.29 0.25
CA LEU A 74 -2.53 -7.04 0.14
C LEU A 74 -2.75 -8.56 0.26
N LEU A 75 -3.55 -9.00 1.24
CA LEU A 75 -3.92 -10.42 1.39
C LEU A 75 -4.69 -10.95 0.17
N ALA A 76 -5.57 -10.15 -0.43
CA ALA A 76 -6.24 -10.50 -1.67
C ALA A 76 -5.23 -10.64 -2.82
N MET A 77 -4.21 -9.76 -2.88
CA MET A 77 -3.14 -9.81 -3.88
C MET A 77 -2.29 -11.09 -3.78
N LYS A 78 -2.16 -11.68 -2.58
CA LYS A 78 -1.51 -12.99 -2.41
C LYS A 78 -2.25 -14.11 -3.15
N LYS A 79 -3.59 -14.03 -3.18
CA LYS A 79 -4.48 -15.06 -3.79
C LYS A 79 -4.74 -14.81 -5.27
N LYS A 80 -4.86 -13.56 -5.68
CA LYS A 80 -5.19 -13.14 -7.05
C LYS A 80 -4.35 -11.93 -7.43
N ASN A 81 -4.03 -11.76 -8.71
CA ASN A 81 -3.29 -10.58 -9.14
C ASN A 81 -4.13 -9.31 -8.96
N GLY A 82 -3.45 -8.21 -8.64
CA GLY A 82 -4.05 -6.88 -8.69
C GLY A 82 -4.46 -6.50 -10.12
N GLN A 83 -5.23 -5.43 -10.26
CA GLN A 83 -5.85 -5.07 -11.53
C GLN A 83 -4.81 -4.80 -12.63
N ARG A 84 -3.71 -4.10 -12.30
CA ARG A 84 -2.68 -3.73 -13.26
C ARG A 84 -1.90 -4.95 -13.72
N LEU A 85 -1.45 -5.79 -12.78
CA LEU A 85 -0.75 -7.03 -13.09
C LEU A 85 -1.64 -8.01 -13.86
N HIS A 86 -2.91 -8.13 -13.49
CA HIS A 86 -3.86 -8.99 -14.20
C HIS A 86 -4.04 -8.54 -15.66
N HIS A 87 -4.26 -7.25 -15.89
CA HIS A 87 -4.39 -6.69 -17.23
C HIS A 87 -3.11 -6.88 -18.07
N PHE A 88 -1.93 -6.65 -17.47
CA PHE A 88 -0.65 -6.90 -18.15
C PHE A 88 -0.52 -8.36 -18.60
N LEU A 89 -0.85 -9.32 -17.72
CA LEU A 89 -0.78 -10.74 -18.06
C LEU A 89 -1.74 -11.12 -19.18
N GLN A 90 -2.95 -10.56 -19.20
CA GLN A 90 -3.90 -10.73 -20.30
C GLN A 90 -3.35 -10.20 -21.63
N GLN A 91 -2.66 -9.06 -21.61
CA GLN A 91 -2.04 -8.51 -22.81
C GLN A 91 -0.87 -9.35 -23.33
N MET A 92 -0.18 -10.07 -22.45
CA MET A 92 0.94 -10.95 -22.79
C MET A 92 0.49 -12.37 -23.18
N GLU A 93 -0.79 -12.72 -23.03
CA GLU A 93 -1.27 -14.06 -23.34
C GLU A 93 -1.19 -14.32 -24.85
N GLY A 94 -0.27 -15.22 -25.25
CA GLY A 94 0.01 -15.51 -26.66
C GLY A 94 0.84 -14.44 -27.38
N ASN A 95 1.37 -13.44 -26.66
CA ASN A 95 2.17 -12.35 -27.23
C ASN A 95 3.58 -12.30 -26.64
N ASP A 96 4.56 -12.15 -27.53
CA ASP A 96 5.99 -12.06 -27.21
C ASP A 96 6.44 -10.61 -27.05
N SER A 97 5.54 -9.66 -27.29
CA SER A 97 5.83 -8.24 -27.32
C SER A 97 4.80 -7.44 -26.54
N PHE A 98 5.28 -6.37 -25.92
CA PHE A 98 4.47 -5.41 -25.20
C PHE A 98 4.72 -4.02 -25.78
N SER A 99 3.68 -3.36 -26.30
CA SER A 99 3.82 -2.03 -26.93
C SER A 99 4.94 -1.99 -27.99
N GLU A 100 4.95 -2.96 -28.91
CA GLU A 100 5.94 -3.12 -30.00
C GLU A 100 7.37 -3.49 -29.55
N ILE A 101 7.59 -3.71 -28.25
CA ILE A 101 8.88 -4.11 -27.70
C ILE A 101 8.86 -5.61 -27.39
N THR A 102 9.75 -6.38 -28.00
CA THR A 102 9.93 -7.80 -27.67
C THR A 102 10.36 -7.95 -26.21
N ILE A 103 9.64 -8.80 -25.49
CA ILE A 103 9.91 -9.10 -24.08
C ILE A 103 10.75 -10.36 -23.99
N VAL A 104 11.87 -10.25 -23.26
CA VAL A 104 12.72 -11.39 -22.95
C VAL A 104 12.04 -12.20 -21.85
N ASN A 105 11.63 -13.43 -22.18
CA ASN A 105 11.00 -14.36 -21.27
C ASN A 105 11.96 -15.50 -20.93
N GLY A 106 12.47 -15.53 -19.70
CA GLY A 106 13.10 -16.73 -19.17
C GLY A 106 12.02 -17.76 -18.87
N GLY A 107 12.12 -18.99 -19.38
CA GLY A 107 11.04 -20.00 -19.27
C GLY A 107 10.54 -20.33 -17.85
N ASN A 108 11.18 -19.79 -16.80
CA ASN A 108 10.79 -19.92 -15.40
C ASN A 108 10.38 -18.59 -14.71
N ASP A 109 10.39 -17.47 -15.43
CA ASP A 109 10.23 -16.12 -14.87
C ASP A 109 8.92 -15.95 -14.10
N VAL A 110 7.80 -16.48 -14.63
CA VAL A 110 6.49 -16.41 -13.99
C VAL A 110 6.44 -17.20 -12.69
N LYS A 111 7.04 -18.40 -12.66
CA LYS A 111 7.09 -19.23 -11.45
C LYS A 111 7.94 -18.59 -10.36
N GLU A 112 9.10 -18.05 -10.74
CA GLU A 112 9.97 -17.32 -9.80
C GLU A 112 9.32 -16.03 -9.30
N PHE A 113 8.59 -15.34 -10.16
CA PHE A 113 7.80 -14.18 -9.77
C PHE A 113 6.75 -14.55 -8.73
N GLU A 114 5.93 -15.58 -8.96
CA GLU A 114 4.88 -15.97 -8.01
C GLU A 114 5.46 -16.36 -6.64
N ALA A 115 6.59 -17.07 -6.59
CA ALA A 115 7.26 -17.40 -5.34
C ALA A 115 7.73 -16.14 -4.58
N LYS A 116 8.33 -15.19 -5.29
CA LYS A 116 8.83 -13.94 -4.69
C LYS A 116 7.72 -12.94 -4.37
N LYS A 117 6.62 -12.94 -5.11
CA LYS A 117 5.45 -12.10 -4.86
C LYS A 117 4.88 -12.37 -3.46
N GLN A 118 4.84 -13.65 -3.04
CA GLN A 118 4.39 -14.00 -1.69
C GLN A 118 5.28 -13.36 -0.63
N ALA A 119 6.61 -13.53 -0.75
CA ALA A 119 7.57 -12.94 0.18
C ALA A 119 7.46 -11.40 0.23
N VAL A 120 7.38 -10.72 -0.91
CA VAL A 120 7.22 -9.26 -0.96
C VAL A 120 5.94 -8.81 -0.26
N LEU A 121 4.82 -9.49 -0.48
CA LEU A 121 3.56 -9.13 0.16
C LEU A 121 3.58 -9.42 1.67
N ASP A 122 4.27 -10.48 2.10
CA ASP A 122 4.46 -10.79 3.52
C ASP A 122 5.31 -9.73 4.22
N ASP A 123 6.44 -9.34 3.63
CA ASP A 123 7.29 -8.27 4.16
C ASP A 123 6.51 -6.96 4.31
N ILE A 124 5.66 -6.61 3.33
CA ILE A 124 4.84 -5.39 3.40
C ILE A 124 3.79 -5.51 4.50
N LEU A 125 3.12 -6.65 4.64
CA LEU A 125 2.13 -6.88 5.70
C LEU A 125 2.76 -6.76 7.09
N GLU A 126 3.95 -7.33 7.29
CA GLU A 126 4.71 -7.20 8.53
C GLU A 126 5.04 -5.72 8.82
N ASN A 127 5.56 -4.99 7.83
CA ASN A 127 5.83 -3.56 7.98
C ASN A 127 4.57 -2.73 8.32
N VAL A 128 3.41 -3.10 7.77
CA VAL A 128 2.13 -2.43 8.10
C VAL A 128 1.74 -2.71 9.55
N GLU A 129 1.90 -3.94 10.00
CA GLU A 129 1.58 -4.33 11.38
C GLU A 129 2.53 -3.67 12.39
N GLU A 130 3.84 -3.67 12.13
CA GLU A 130 4.80 -2.96 12.97
C GLU A 130 4.49 -1.46 13.08
N ARG A 131 4.07 -0.84 11.97
CA ARG A 131 3.82 0.59 11.92
C ARG A 131 2.48 1.01 12.49
N PHE A 132 1.44 0.19 12.36
CA PHE A 132 0.06 0.58 12.64
C PHE A 132 -0.67 -0.34 13.62
N GLY A 133 -0.07 -1.45 14.05
CA GLY A 133 -0.69 -2.41 14.96
C GLY A 133 -1.07 -1.80 16.31
N TYR A 134 -0.41 -0.72 16.74
CA TYR A 134 -0.78 0.01 17.95
C TYR A 134 -2.17 0.66 17.85
N LEU A 135 -2.64 1.04 16.65
CA LEU A 135 -3.95 1.70 16.49
C LEU A 135 -5.11 0.82 16.99
N GLU A 136 -4.96 -0.51 16.89
CA GLU A 136 -5.96 -1.48 17.35
C GLU A 136 -5.69 -2.02 18.75
N ASN A 137 -4.58 -1.64 19.39
CA ASN A 137 -4.16 -2.22 20.67
C ASN A 137 -4.02 -1.18 21.77
N ASP A 138 -3.81 0.09 21.41
CA ASP A 138 -3.68 1.19 22.35
C ASP A 138 -5.06 1.52 22.98
N PRO A 139 -5.18 1.49 24.32
CA PRO A 139 -6.45 1.71 25.01
C PRO A 139 -6.97 3.16 24.86
N VAL A 140 -6.09 4.15 24.74
CA VAL A 140 -6.46 5.56 24.57
C VAL A 140 -7.01 5.78 23.16
N LEU A 141 -6.37 5.23 22.14
CA LEU A 141 -6.85 5.32 20.76
C LEU A 141 -8.16 4.54 20.53
N LYS A 142 -8.34 3.41 21.22
CA LYS A 142 -9.63 2.71 21.25
C LYS A 142 -10.71 3.59 21.86
N ALA A 143 -10.45 4.18 23.03
CA ALA A 143 -11.40 5.07 23.69
C ALA A 143 -11.75 6.27 22.82
N ALA A 144 -10.79 6.82 22.07
CA ALA A 144 -11.00 7.94 21.16
C ALA A 144 -12.02 7.67 20.04
N ALA A 145 -12.39 6.41 19.77
CA ALA A 145 -13.47 6.08 18.85
C ALA A 145 -14.83 6.65 19.29
N VAL A 146 -15.04 6.87 20.60
CA VAL A 146 -16.24 7.54 21.14
C VAL A 146 -16.41 8.95 20.59
N LEU A 147 -15.34 9.61 20.16
CA LEU A 147 -15.38 10.97 19.63
C LEU A 147 -15.80 11.01 18.15
N ASP A 148 -16.04 9.86 17.53
CA ASP A 148 -16.50 9.75 16.13
C ASP A 148 -18.03 9.59 16.09
N PRO A 149 -18.78 10.62 15.66
CA PRO A 149 -20.25 10.55 15.61
C PRO A 149 -20.78 9.47 14.67
N ASP A 150 -19.99 9.04 13.69
CA ASP A 150 -20.40 8.03 12.71
C ASP A 150 -20.57 6.63 13.34
N VAL A 151 -19.98 6.39 14.52
CA VAL A 151 -20.09 5.11 15.25
C VAL A 151 -21.09 5.15 16.40
N TRP A 152 -21.74 6.28 16.65
CA TRP A 152 -22.64 6.40 17.79
C TRP A 152 -23.88 5.50 17.63
N PRO A 153 -24.36 4.91 18.75
CA PRO A 153 -25.63 4.20 18.76
C PRO A 153 -26.77 5.09 18.27
N LYS A 154 -27.65 4.51 17.46
CA LYS A 154 -28.88 5.19 17.01
C LYS A 154 -30.01 5.09 18.03
N ASP A 155 -29.94 4.10 18.91
CA ASP A 155 -30.88 3.92 20.00
C ASP A 155 -30.60 4.94 21.11
N GLN A 156 -31.64 5.64 21.57
CA GLN A 156 -31.49 6.73 22.54
C GLN A 156 -31.13 6.23 23.95
N ILE A 157 -31.54 5.02 24.31
CA ILE A 157 -31.23 4.45 25.63
C ILE A 157 -29.76 4.06 25.64
N GLU A 158 -29.28 3.38 24.60
CA GLU A 158 -27.87 3.03 24.46
C GLU A 158 -26.97 4.28 24.37
N LEU A 159 -27.40 5.30 23.61
CA LEU A 159 -26.68 6.57 23.49
C LEU A 159 -26.55 7.31 24.82
N SER A 160 -27.50 7.16 25.74
CA SER A 160 -27.52 7.89 27.02
C SER A 160 -26.36 7.56 27.96
N THR A 161 -25.73 6.40 27.78
CA THR A 161 -24.57 5.92 28.56
C THR A 161 -23.40 5.55 27.67
N TYR A 162 -23.49 5.81 26.37
CA TYR A 162 -22.45 5.44 25.41
C TYR A 162 -21.22 6.33 25.64
N GLY A 163 -20.09 5.68 25.88
CA GLY A 163 -18.83 6.40 25.97
C GLY A 163 -18.41 6.87 27.36
N ASP A 164 -19.22 6.65 28.40
CA ASP A 164 -18.91 7.15 29.75
C ASP A 164 -17.53 6.68 30.23
N ALA A 165 -17.24 5.39 30.07
CA ALA A 165 -15.96 4.79 30.46
C ALA A 165 -14.80 5.29 29.58
N GLU A 166 -15.04 5.43 28.28
CA GLU A 166 -14.05 5.92 27.32
C GLU A 166 -13.69 7.38 27.59
N ILE A 167 -14.69 8.23 27.87
CA ILE A 167 -14.48 9.64 28.20
C ILE A 167 -13.75 9.78 29.53
N GLU A 168 -14.08 8.98 30.55
CA GLU A 168 -13.35 8.94 31.82
C GLU A 168 -11.88 8.54 31.61
N LEU A 169 -11.63 7.51 30.80
CA LEU A 169 -10.27 7.08 30.44
C LEU A 169 -9.49 8.19 29.75
N LEU A 170 -10.09 8.86 28.76
CA LEU A 170 -9.48 9.97 28.04
C LEU A 170 -9.20 11.17 28.97
N ALA A 171 -10.14 11.51 29.84
CA ALA A 171 -9.99 12.60 30.81
C ALA A 171 -8.83 12.33 31.76
N ASN A 172 -8.73 11.11 32.30
CA ASN A 172 -7.64 10.69 33.18
C ASN A 172 -6.29 10.69 32.44
N TYR A 173 -6.25 10.22 31.18
CA TYR A 173 -5.01 10.20 30.39
C TYR A 173 -4.49 11.61 30.09
N TYR A 174 -5.38 12.57 29.88
CA TYR A 174 -5.02 13.96 29.56
C TYR A 174 -5.13 14.93 30.75
N GLU A 175 -5.27 14.44 31.99
CA GLU A 175 -5.53 15.25 33.19
C GLU A 175 -4.56 16.44 33.33
N ASP A 176 -3.25 16.17 33.24
CA ASP A 176 -2.20 17.19 33.32
C ASP A 176 -2.31 18.27 32.23
N HIS A 177 -2.76 17.91 31.03
CA HIS A 177 -2.96 18.84 29.93
C HIS A 177 -4.23 19.67 30.12
N LEU A 178 -5.29 19.05 30.62
CA LEU A 178 -6.56 19.71 30.91
C LEU A 178 -6.42 20.72 32.06
N LEU A 179 -5.69 20.36 33.13
CA LEU A 179 -5.42 21.26 34.26
C LEU A 179 -4.60 22.50 33.88
N ARG A 180 -3.76 22.42 32.85
CA ARG A 180 -2.97 23.56 32.34
C ARG A 180 -3.72 24.43 31.35
N ALA A 181 -4.81 23.92 30.76
CA ALA A 181 -5.65 24.64 29.82
C ALA A 181 -6.77 25.45 30.52
N GLY A 182 -6.96 25.23 31.83
CA GLY A 182 -7.87 25.97 32.70
C GLY A 182 -7.22 27.16 33.39
#